data_AF-A0AAN8WK00-F1
#
_entry.id   AF-A0AAN8WK00-F1
#
_cell.length_a   1.000
_cell.length_b   1.000
_cell.length_c   1.000
_cell.angle_alpha   90.00
_cell.angle_beta   90.00
_cell.angle_gamma   90.00
#
_symmetry.space_group_name_H-M   'P 1'
#
loop_
_entity.id
_entity.type
_entity.pdbx_description
1 polymer ?
#
loop_
_entity_poly.entity_id
_entity_poly.type
_entity_poly.pdbx_seq_one_letter_code
_entity_poly.pdbx_strand_id
1 'polypeptide(L)'
;MGQCGDNEGLRHLIMAAVLDTLGSTDDAVDHFRLSIQHGLMNPEELCIPAFASYELGLLLGANEETMEEGKKYLEDARDSYHGYDFENRLNVRIHAALKSLF
;
A
#
# COMPACT_ATOMS: atom_id res chain seq x y z
N MET A 1 19.65 19.74 0.72
CA MET A 1 18.37 19.02 0.77
C MET A 1 18.26 18.28 -0.54
N GLY A 2 18.57 16.97 -0.52
CA GLY A 2 18.56 16.16 -1.74
C GLY A 2 17.14 16.07 -2.26
N GLN A 3 16.95 16.35 -3.55
CA GLN A 3 15.69 16.12 -4.25
C GLN A 3 15.39 14.62 -4.14
N CYS A 4 14.46 14.24 -3.27
CA CYS A 4 13.74 12.98 -3.43
C CYS A 4 13.11 13.11 -4.83
N GLY A 5 13.49 12.28 -5.79
CA GLY A 5 12.99 12.41 -7.15
C GLY A 5 11.47 12.45 -7.10
N ASP A 6 10.85 13.47 -7.71
CA ASP A 6 9.46 13.90 -7.52
C ASP A 6 8.37 12.82 -7.74
N ASN A 7 8.74 11.57 -8.04
CA ASN A 7 7.82 10.45 -8.30
C ASN A 7 8.34 9.10 -7.77
N GLU A 8 9.28 9.09 -6.82
CA GLU A 8 9.92 7.84 -6.36
C GLU A 8 8.91 6.87 -5.72
N GLY A 9 7.93 7.39 -4.99
CA GLY A 9 6.81 6.61 -4.45
C GLY A 9 6.01 5.94 -5.56
N LEU A 10 5.59 6.71 -6.58
CA LEU A 10 4.82 6.18 -7.71
C LEU A 10 5.60 5.11 -8.48
N ARG A 11 6.90 5.34 -8.71
CA ARG A 11 7.78 4.39 -9.39
C ARG A 11 7.79 3.06 -8.67
N HIS A 12 7.94 3.09 -7.34
CA HIS A 12 7.95 1.88 -6.53
C HIS A 12 6.58 1.18 -6.47
N LEU A 13 5.48 1.94 -6.41
CA LEU A 13 4.13 1.38 -6.48
C LEU A 13 3.91 0.58 -7.77
N ILE A 14 4.27 1.16 -8.92
CA ILE A 14 4.13 0.50 -10.23
C ILE A 14 5.03 -0.74 -10.31
N MET A 15 6.28 -0.63 -9.85
CA MET A 15 7.22 -1.77 -9.84
C MET A 15 6.69 -2.92 -8.99
N ALA A 16 6.19 -2.62 -7.79
CA ALA A 16 5.61 -3.62 -6.89
C ALA A 16 4.42 -4.35 -7.53
N ALA A 17 3.50 -3.61 -8.16
CA ALA A 17 2.34 -4.21 -8.84
C ALA A 17 2.75 -5.11 -10.01
N VAL A 18 3.79 -4.74 -10.76
CA VAL A 18 4.33 -5.57 -11.85
C VAL A 18 4.97 -6.84 -11.29
N LEU A 19 5.79 -6.74 -10.25
CA LEU A 19 6.45 -7.89 -9.61
C LEU A 19 5.44 -8.86 -9.01
N ASP A 20 4.41 -8.35 -8.34
CA ASP A 20 3.31 -9.16 -7.81
C ASP A 20 2.59 -9.94 -8.92
N THR A 21 2.27 -9.26 -10.03
CA THR A 21 1.68 -9.90 -11.23
C THR A 21 2.60 -10.99 -11.82
N LEU A 22 3.92 -10.85 -11.69
CA LEU A 22 4.90 -11.84 -12.13
C LEU A 22 5.13 -12.98 -11.12
N GLY A 23 4.53 -12.92 -9.93
CA GLY A 23 4.73 -13.88 -8.85
C GLY A 23 6.02 -13.68 -8.05
N SER A 24 6.72 -12.56 -8.26
CA SER A 24 7.90 -12.16 -7.48
C SER A 24 7.46 -11.47 -6.19
N THR A 25 6.77 -12.22 -5.31
CA THR A 25 6.10 -11.68 -4.12
C THR A 25 7.06 -11.00 -3.14
N ASP A 26 8.25 -11.55 -2.88
CA ASP A 26 9.21 -10.96 -1.95
C ASP A 26 9.71 -9.58 -2.44
N ASP A 27 10.09 -9.48 -3.71
CA ASP A 27 10.52 -8.21 -4.32
C ASP A 27 9.36 -7.19 -4.37
N ALA A 28 8.13 -7.66 -4.60
CA ALA A 28 6.95 -6.81 -4.60
C ALA A 28 6.72 -6.19 -3.21
N VAL A 29 6.83 -6.98 -2.13
CA VAL A 29 6.71 -6.51 -0.74
C VAL A 29 7.72 -5.40 -0.46
N ASP A 30 8.98 -5.58 -0.83
CA ASP A 30 10.02 -4.59 -0.62
C ASP A 30 9.74 -3.29 -1.37
N HIS A 31 9.29 -3.39 -2.63
CA HIS A 31 8.93 -2.21 -3.40
C HIS A 31 7.67 -1.51 -2.88
N PHE A 32 6.66 -2.22 -2.38
CA PHE A 32 5.52 -1.58 -1.72
C PHE A 32 5.97 -0.81 -0.47
N ARG A 33 6.83 -1.39 0.37
CA ARG A 33 7.37 -0.71 1.56
C ARG A 33 8.16 0.55 1.19
N LEU A 34 8.98 0.50 0.15
CA LEU A 34 9.67 1.69 -0.39
C LEU A 34 8.67 2.73 -0.91
N SER A 35 7.63 2.31 -1.63
CA SER A 35 6.57 3.21 -2.11
C SER A 35 5.90 3.96 -0.96
N ILE A 36 5.60 3.26 0.15
CA ILE A 36 5.00 3.86 1.34
C ILE A 36 5.98 4.86 1.96
N GLN A 37 7.24 4.47 2.16
CA GLN A 37 8.26 5.32 2.76
C GLN A 37 8.45 6.63 1.98
N HIS A 38 8.61 6.53 0.64
CA HIS A 38 8.79 7.72 -0.20
C HIS A 38 7.51 8.56 -0.30
N GLY A 39 6.35 7.92 -0.43
CA GLY A 39 5.06 8.61 -0.52
C GLY A 39 4.71 9.39 0.74
N LEU A 40 5.02 8.87 1.93
CA LEU A 40 4.80 9.58 3.19
C LEU A 40 5.68 10.83 3.37
N MET A 41 6.78 10.92 2.62
CA MET A 41 7.63 12.13 2.61
C MET A 41 7.05 13.24 1.72
N ASN A 42 6.02 12.97 0.92
CA ASN A 42 5.39 13.92 0.01
C ASN A 42 3.90 14.11 0.33
N PRO A 43 3.53 15.17 1.08
CA PRO A 43 2.13 15.44 1.44
C PRO A 43 1.18 15.62 0.25
N GLU A 44 1.70 16.01 -0.92
CA GLU A 44 0.88 16.20 -2.13
C GLU A 44 0.48 14.87 -2.79
N GLU A 45 1.15 13.77 -2.42
CA GLU A 45 0.99 12.46 -3.05
C GLU A 45 0.51 11.38 -2.07
N LEU A 46 -0.19 11.77 -1.00
CA LEU A 46 -0.64 10.82 0.04
C LEU A 46 -1.58 9.72 -0.45
N CYS A 47 -2.15 9.84 -1.66
CA CYS A 47 -2.84 8.73 -2.31
C CYS A 47 -1.90 7.54 -2.62
N ILE A 48 -0.64 7.79 -2.95
CA ILE A 48 0.36 6.75 -3.26
C ILE A 48 0.61 5.83 -2.07
N PRO A 49 1.06 6.31 -0.89
CA PRO A 49 1.26 5.43 0.26
C PRO A 49 -0.05 4.81 0.73
N ALA A 50 -1.21 5.47 0.53
CA ALA A 50 -2.51 4.90 0.87
C ALA A 50 -2.83 3.64 0.06
N PHE A 51 -2.72 3.71 -1.26
CA PHE A 51 -2.96 2.57 -2.13
C PHE A 51 -1.85 1.53 -2.05
N ALA A 52 -0.58 1.94 -1.84
CA ALA A 52 0.52 1.00 -1.60
C ALA A 52 0.30 0.18 -0.33
N SER A 53 -0.10 0.80 0.79
CA SER A 53 -0.44 0.08 2.03
C SER A 53 -1.62 -0.87 1.84
N TYR A 54 -2.63 -0.48 1.07
CA TYR A 54 -3.75 -1.36 0.76
C TYR A 54 -3.32 -2.60 -0.04
N GLU A 55 -2.59 -2.43 -1.15
CA GLU A 55 -2.16 -3.56 -1.98
C GLU A 55 -1.16 -4.45 -1.23
N LEU A 56 -0.24 -3.86 -0.45
CA LEU A 56 0.65 -4.62 0.44
C LEU A 56 -0.13 -5.42 1.50
N GLY A 57 -1.17 -4.82 2.06
CA GLY A 57 -2.06 -5.46 3.02
C GLY A 57 -2.77 -6.69 2.44
N LEU A 58 -3.19 -6.62 1.17
CA LEU A 58 -3.73 -7.79 0.46
C LEU A 58 -2.68 -8.88 0.25
N LEU A 59 -1.49 -8.49 -0.23
CA LEU A 59 -0.43 -9.42 -0.57
C LEU A 59 0.03 -10.22 0.65
N LEU A 60 0.29 -9.53 1.77
CA LEU A 60 0.66 -10.16 3.03
C LEU A 60 -0.51 -10.92 3.66
N GLY A 61 -1.74 -10.43 3.49
CA GLY A 61 -2.96 -11.06 3.98
C GLY A 61 -3.25 -12.42 3.34
N ALA A 62 -2.73 -12.68 2.14
CA ALA A 62 -2.93 -13.94 1.43
C ALA A 62 -2.07 -15.11 1.95
N ASN A 63 -1.06 -14.84 2.77
CA ASN A 63 -0.21 -15.85 3.39
C ASN A 63 -0.47 -15.91 4.90
N GLU A 64 -0.74 -17.10 5.44
CA GLU A 64 -1.04 -17.32 6.87
C GLU A 64 0.06 -16.78 7.80
N GLU A 65 1.33 -16.86 7.40
CA GLU A 65 2.46 -16.39 8.23
C GLU A 65 2.52 -14.87 8.34
N THR A 66 2.10 -14.15 7.31
CA THR A 66 2.13 -12.68 7.23
C THR A 66 0.76 -12.03 7.37
N MET A 67 -0.27 -12.84 7.61
CA MET A 67 -1.68 -12.44 7.59
C MET A 67 -1.98 -11.30 8.58
N GLU A 68 -1.47 -11.38 9.81
CA GLU A 68 -1.66 -10.33 10.82
C GLU A 68 -0.93 -9.02 10.44
N GLU A 69 0.22 -9.10 9.77
CA GLU A 69 0.91 -7.92 9.25
C GLU A 69 0.06 -7.26 8.15
N GLY A 70 -0.47 -8.06 7.22
CA GLY A 70 -1.35 -7.59 6.16
C GLY A 70 -2.61 -6.90 6.71
N LYS A 71 -3.23 -7.51 7.74
CA LYS A 71 -4.38 -6.91 8.45
C LYS A 71 -4.05 -5.53 9.00
N LYS A 72 -2.90 -5.40 9.66
CA LYS A 72 -2.46 -4.14 10.25
C LYS A 72 -2.32 -3.05 9.19
N TYR A 73 -1.70 -3.34 8.03
CA TYR A 73 -1.62 -2.36 6.95
C TYR A 73 -3.00 -1.92 6.44
N LEU A 74 -3.96 -2.84 6.33
CA LEU A 74 -5.32 -2.51 5.91
C LEU A 74 -6.05 -1.63 6.94
N GLU A 75 -5.91 -1.92 8.24
CA GLU A 75 -6.50 -1.11 9.31
C GLU A 75 -5.85 0.27 9.40
N ASP A 76 -4.52 0.34 9.37
CA ASP A 76 -3.77 1.61 9.40
C ASP A 76 -4.12 2.48 8.18
N ALA A 77 -4.24 1.89 6.99
CA ALA A 77 -4.66 2.61 5.78
C ALA A 77 -6.11 3.12 5.86
N ARG A 78 -7.04 2.39 6.47
CA ARG A 78 -8.41 2.85 6.69
C ARG A 78 -8.45 4.09 7.59
N ASP A 79 -7.64 4.08 8.64
CA ASP A 79 -7.74 5.06 9.72
C ASP A 79 -6.89 6.33 9.49
N SER A 80 -5.96 6.30 8.53
CA SER A 80 -4.99 7.39 8.29
C SER A 80 -5.38 8.46 7.27
N TYR A 81 -6.38 8.22 6.41
CA TYR A 81 -6.69 9.08 5.26
C TYR A 81 -8.09 9.71 5.31
N HIS A 82 -8.54 10.13 6.50
CA HIS A 82 -9.82 10.82 6.66
C HIS A 82 -9.84 12.19 5.98
N GLY A 83 -10.93 12.51 5.27
CA GLY A 83 -11.14 13.79 4.60
C GLY A 83 -10.50 13.91 3.21
N TYR A 84 -9.79 12.88 2.73
CA TYR A 84 -9.27 12.85 1.36
C TYR A 84 -10.35 12.40 0.37
N ASP A 85 -10.27 12.88 -0.88
CA ASP A 85 -11.23 12.54 -1.93
C ASP A 85 -11.27 11.03 -2.25
N PHE A 86 -10.13 10.35 -2.11
CA PHE A 86 -9.99 8.92 -2.33
C PHE A 86 -10.44 8.06 -1.13
N GLU A 87 -10.70 8.65 0.04
CA GLU A 87 -11.04 7.95 1.28
C GLU A 87 -12.17 6.93 1.08
N ASN A 88 -13.29 7.36 0.51
CA ASN A 88 -14.47 6.51 0.32
C ASN A 88 -14.15 5.28 -0.54
N ARG A 89 -13.37 5.49 -1.62
CA ARG A 89 -12.98 4.41 -2.53
C ARG A 89 -12.05 3.43 -1.83
N LEU A 90 -11.08 3.95 -1.07
CA LEU A 90 -10.13 3.15 -0.32
C LEU A 90 -10.83 2.32 0.77
N ASN A 91 -11.72 2.95 1.55
CA ASN A 91 -12.45 2.31 2.64
C ASN A 91 -13.37 1.19 2.16
N VAL A 92 -14.07 1.37 1.02
CA VAL A 92 -14.88 0.29 0.42
C VAL A 92 -14.01 -0.91 0.05
N ARG A 93 -12.84 -0.69 -0.56
CA ARG A 93 -11.90 -1.75 -0.93
C ARG A 93 -11.32 -2.46 0.30
N ILE A 94 -10.92 -1.70 1.32
CA ILE A 94 -10.41 -2.26 2.59
C ILE A 94 -11.49 -3.07 3.30
N HIS A 95 -12.72 -2.57 3.38
CA HIS A 95 -13.82 -3.31 4.00
C HIS A 95 -14.07 -4.65 3.30
N ALA A 96 -14.07 -4.67 1.97
CA ALA A 96 -14.21 -5.90 1.20
C ALA A 96 -13.05 -6.87 1.47
N ALA A 97 -11.80 -6.36 1.49
CA ALA A 97 -10.60 -7.14 1.76
C ALA A 97 -10.62 -7.78 3.16
N LEU A 98 -10.93 -6.98 4.19
CA LEU A 98 -10.97 -7.45 5.57
C LEU A 98 -12.05 -8.53 5.76
N LYS A 99 -13.18 -8.44 5.05
CA LYS A 99 -14.24 -9.45 5.11
C LYS A 99 -13.91 -10.73 4.35
N SER A 100 -13.04 -10.66 3.35
CA SER A 100 -12.66 -11.84 2.55
C SER A 100 -11.47 -12.60 3.13
N LEU A 101 -10.54 -11.89 3.76
CA LEU A 101 -9.31 -12.45 4.31
C LEU A 101 -9.46 -12.91 5.78
N PHE A 102 -10.44 -12.37 6.51
CA PHE A 102 -10.70 -12.62 7.94
C PHE A 102 -12.18 -12.88 8.21
#